data_AF-A0A2N1IDK0-F1
#
_entry.id   AF-A0A2N1IDK0-F1
#
_cell.length_a   1.000
_cell.length_b   1.000
_cell.length_c   1.000
_cell.angle_alpha   90.00
_cell.angle_beta   90.00
_cell.angle_gamma   90.00
#
_symmetry.space_group_name_H-M   'P 1'
#
loop_
_entity.id
_entity.type
_entity.pdbx_description
1 polymer ?
#
loop_
_entity_poly.entity_id
_entity_poly.type
_entity_poly.pdbx_seq_one_letter_code
_entity_poly.pdbx_strand_id
1 'polypeptide(L)'
;MYKDTLVQINIIVNPATKSWLLLVLLSVIAIYLPEAIDNRCIYIISVLIIVVIKGQQIVDVFMELNTAPRFWRLIFLSYIVLLPIIITAIYLM
;
A
#
# COMPACT_ATOMS: atom_id res chain seq x y z
N MET A 1 24.18 -19.76 21.87
CA MET A 1 24.74 -19.94 20.52
C MET A 1 23.65 -20.27 19.47
N TYR A 2 22.91 -21.39 19.56
CA TYR A 2 21.81 -21.70 18.62
C TYR A 2 20.62 -20.71 18.69
N LYS A 3 20.29 -20.24 19.91
CA LYS A 3 19.18 -19.31 20.16
C LYS A 3 19.38 -17.94 19.51
N ASP A 4 20.63 -17.54 19.31
CA ASP A 4 21.03 -16.22 18.83
C ASP A 4 20.87 -16.13 17.30
N THR A 5 21.15 -17.23 16.58
CA THR A 5 20.89 -17.37 15.13
C THR A 5 19.40 -17.36 14.81
N LEU A 6 18.56 -17.98 15.65
CA LEU A 6 17.11 -18.06 15.46
C LEU A 6 16.46 -16.68 15.67
N VAL A 7 16.97 -15.90 16.62
CA VAL A 7 16.54 -14.50 16.84
C VAL A 7 16.98 -13.61 15.67
N GLN A 8 18.21 -13.76 15.15
CA GLN A 8 18.69 -12.99 14.00
C GLN A 8 17.91 -13.30 12.71
N ILE A 9 17.59 -14.57 12.42
CA ILE A 9 16.73 -14.93 11.28
C ILE A 9 15.34 -14.31 11.41
N ASN A 10 14.77 -14.27 12.61
CA ASN A 10 13.45 -13.68 12.84
C ASN A 10 13.44 -12.14 12.66
N ILE A 11 14.57 -11.48 12.92
CA ILE A 11 14.75 -10.04 12.65
C ILE A 11 14.89 -9.77 11.14
N ILE A 12 15.46 -10.71 10.37
CA ILE A 12 15.68 -10.60 8.91
C ILE A 12 14.36 -10.72 8.10
N VAL A 13 13.28 -11.27 8.67
CA VAL A 13 12.00 -11.45 7.94
C VAL A 13 10.77 -10.89 8.65
N ASN A 14 10.91 -9.80 9.39
CA ASN A 14 9.75 -9.15 9.99
C ASN A 14 8.83 -8.60 8.86
N PRO A 15 7.57 -9.07 8.72
CA PRO A 15 6.67 -8.65 7.64
C PRO A 15 6.45 -7.14 7.61
N ALA A 16 6.50 -6.49 8.78
CA ALA A 16 6.44 -5.04 8.92
C ALA A 16 7.59 -4.33 8.18
N THR A 17 8.83 -4.81 8.31
CA THR A 17 10.00 -4.19 7.67
C THR A 17 9.96 -4.34 6.15
N LYS A 18 9.43 -5.47 5.63
CA LYS A 18 9.24 -5.68 4.20
C LYS A 18 8.16 -4.77 3.62
N SER A 19 7.02 -4.63 4.29
CA SER A 19 5.98 -3.69 3.85
C SER A 19 6.43 -2.25 3.95
N TRP A 20 7.17 -1.88 5.00
CA TRP A 20 7.76 -0.56 5.12
C TRP A 20 8.67 -0.24 3.92
N LEU A 21 9.57 -1.16 3.56
CA LEU A 21 10.48 -0.98 2.42
C LEU A 21 9.71 -0.88 1.10
N LEU A 22 8.66 -1.68 0.92
CA LEU A 22 7.79 -1.64 -0.26
C LEU A 22 7.00 -0.32 -0.35
N LEU A 23 6.52 0.23 0.77
CA LEU A 23 5.87 1.54 0.83
C LEU A 23 6.83 2.66 0.43
N VAL A 24 8.09 2.61 0.89
CA VAL A 24 9.12 3.57 0.49
C VAL A 24 9.36 3.48 -1.01
N LEU A 25 9.53 2.27 -1.56
CA LEU A 25 9.72 2.06 -3.00
C LEU A 25 8.53 2.59 -3.81
N LEU A 26 7.29 2.28 -3.43
CA LEU A 26 6.10 2.81 -4.09
C LEU A 26 5.99 4.33 -3.98
N SER A 27 6.48 4.93 -2.90
CA SER A 27 6.50 6.39 -2.75
C SER A 27 7.49 7.04 -3.70
N VAL A 28 8.68 6.46 -3.86
CA VAL A 28 9.67 6.94 -4.83
C VAL A 28 9.10 6.85 -6.24
N ILE A 29 8.51 5.71 -6.62
CA ILE A 29 7.87 5.53 -7.94
C ILE A 29 6.76 6.56 -8.16
N ALA A 30 5.94 6.83 -7.16
CA ALA A 30 4.84 7.80 -7.26
C ALA A 30 5.32 9.23 -7.53
N ILE A 31 6.50 9.61 -7.02
CA ILE A 31 7.08 10.95 -7.22
C ILE A 31 7.50 11.15 -8.69
N TYR A 32 8.03 10.11 -9.33
CA TYR A 32 8.48 10.17 -10.74
C TYR A 32 7.36 9.92 -11.76
N LEU A 33 6.20 9.46 -11.30
CA LEU A 33 5.05 9.12 -12.14
C LEU A 33 4.50 10.30 -12.98
N PRO A 34 4.42 11.55 -12.47
CA PRO A 34 3.94 12.69 -13.26
C PRO A 34 4.88 13.06 -14.41
N GLU A 35 6.19 12.86 -14.23
CA GLU A 35 7.20 13.17 -15.26
C GLU A 35 7.28 12.07 -16.33
N ALA A 36 6.89 10.84 -15.99
CA ALA A 36 6.95 9.69 -16.90
C ALA A 36 5.70 9.53 -17.79
N ILE A 37 4.57 10.16 -17.44
CA ILE A 37 3.28 9.96 -18.10
C ILE A 37 2.64 11.29 -18.48
N ASP A 38 2.75 11.67 -19.75
CA ASP A 38 2.10 12.87 -20.30
C ASP A 38 0.58 12.73 -20.43
N ASN A 39 0.07 11.50 -20.53
CA ASN A 39 -1.36 11.28 -20.70
C ASN A 39 -2.09 11.33 -19.36
N ARG A 40 -2.91 12.37 -19.17
CA ARG A 40 -3.73 12.59 -17.97
C ARG A 40 -4.54 11.36 -17.53
N CYS A 41 -5.16 10.62 -18.45
CA CYS A 41 -5.96 9.44 -18.10
C CYS A 41 -5.08 8.31 -17.55
N ILE A 42 -3.94 8.05 -18.19
CA ILE A 42 -3.00 6.99 -17.78
C ILE A 42 -2.34 7.37 -16.45
N TYR A 43 -2.04 8.66 -16.24
CA TYR A 43 -1.52 9.17 -14.98
C TYR A 43 -2.47 8.90 -13.82
N ILE A 44 -3.75 9.28 -13.96
CA ILE A 44 -4.75 9.10 -12.90
C ILE A 44 -4.93 7.62 -12.57
N ILE A 45 -5.04 6.74 -13.58
CA ILE A 45 -5.16 5.29 -13.39
C ILE A 45 -3.94 4.74 -12.64
N SER A 46 -2.73 5.20 -12.99
CA SER A 46 -1.49 4.74 -12.35
C SER A 46 -1.41 5.17 -10.88
N VAL A 47 -1.78 6.43 -10.58
CA VAL A 47 -1.89 6.92 -9.20
C VAL A 47 -2.92 6.11 -8.41
N LEU A 48 -4.06 5.77 -9.02
CA LEU A 48 -5.12 4.99 -8.40
C LEU A 48 -4.61 3.60 -7.97
N ILE A 49 -3.90 2.91 -8.86
CA ILE A 49 -3.27 1.62 -8.58
C ILE A 49 -2.29 1.72 -7.40
N ILE A 50 -1.43 2.75 -7.40
CA ILE A 50 -0.45 2.94 -6.32
C ILE A 50 -1.13 3.21 -4.98
N VAL A 51 -2.17 4.05 -4.95
CA VAL A 51 -2.91 4.37 -3.72
C VAL A 51 -3.61 3.12 -3.17
N VAL A 52 -4.23 2.31 -4.02
CA VAL A 52 -4.88 1.07 -3.60
C VAL A 52 -3.87 0.07 -3.03
N ILE A 53 -2.72 -0.12 -3.70
CA ILE A 53 -1.67 -1.03 -3.21
C ILE A 53 -1.12 -0.54 -1.86
N LYS A 54 -0.79 0.75 -1.75
CA LYS A 54 -0.30 1.34 -0.49
C LYS A 54 -1.31 1.17 0.64
N GLY A 55 -2.58 1.44 0.35
CA GLY A 55 -3.64 1.32 1.34
C GLY A 55 -3.88 -0.11 1.81
N GLN A 56 -3.84 -1.10 0.91
CA GLN A 56 -3.90 -2.52 1.28
C GLN A 56 -2.71 -2.91 2.17
N GLN A 57 -1.50 -2.48 1.85
CA GLN A 57 -0.32 -2.77 2.68
C GLN A 57 -0.39 -2.15 4.07
N ILE A 58 -0.91 -0.92 4.19
CA ILE A 58 -1.09 -0.26 5.48
C ILE A 58 -2.12 -1.00 6.34
N VAL A 59 -3.28 -1.36 5.77
CA VAL A 59 -4.34 -2.06 6.52
C VAL A 59 -3.92 -3.46 6.91
N ASP A 60 -3.33 -4.24 6.01
CA ASP A 60 -2.99 -5.65 6.31
C ASP A 60 -1.75 -5.79 7.19
N VAL A 61 -0.71 -4.95 7.02
CA VAL A 61 0.58 -5.15 7.68
C VAL A 61 0.85 -4.20 8.85
N PHE A 62 0.41 -2.94 8.78
CA PHE A 62 0.61 -2.00 9.91
C PHE A 62 -0.51 -2.04 10.91
N MET A 63 -1.74 -2.27 10.45
CA MET A 63 -2.90 -2.32 11.33
C MET A 63 -3.12 -3.71 11.94
N GLU A 64 -2.28 -4.70 11.57
CA GLU A 64 -2.42 -6.12 11.94
C GLU A 64 -3.86 -6.64 11.77
N LEU A 65 -4.65 -6.07 10.86
CA LEU A 65 -6.06 -6.43 10.69
C LEU A 65 -6.25 -7.86 10.14
N ASN A 66 -5.15 -8.57 9.82
CA ASN A 66 -5.15 -9.98 9.50
C ASN A 66 -5.63 -10.86 10.67
N THR A 67 -5.44 -10.43 11.93
CA THR A 67 -5.97 -11.09 13.14
C THR A 67 -7.37 -10.58 13.52
N ALA A 68 -7.87 -9.54 12.86
CA ALA A 68 -9.17 -8.92 13.18
C ALA A 68 -10.32 -9.50 12.33
N PRO A 69 -11.56 -9.51 12.86
CA PRO A 69 -12.72 -10.03 12.15
C PRO A 69 -12.92 -9.34 10.78
N ARG A 70 -13.17 -10.16 9.75
CA ARG A 70 -13.21 -9.77 8.32
C ARG A 70 -14.10 -8.57 8.00
N PHE A 71 -15.11 -8.30 8.83
CA PHE A 71 -16.03 -7.17 8.67
C PHE A 71 -15.31 -5.81 8.74
N TRP A 72 -14.38 -5.65 9.69
CA TRP A 72 -13.61 -4.41 9.84
C TRP A 72 -12.59 -4.24 8.72
N ARG A 73 -11.97 -5.34 8.28
CA ARG A 73 -11.06 -5.34 7.13
C ARG A 73 -11.75 -4.84 5.86
N LEU A 74 -12.99 -5.29 5.64
CA LEU A 74 -13.77 -4.89 4.47
C LEU A 74 -14.14 -3.40 4.49
N ILE A 75 -14.53 -2.86 5.65
CA ILE A 75 -14.90 -1.44 5.80
C ILE A 75 -13.71 -0.52 5.50
N PHE A 76 -12.53 -0.81 6.07
CA PHE A 76 -11.32 -0.01 5.83
C PHE A 76 -10.83 -0.11 4.38
N LEU A 77 -10.87 -1.31 3.79
CA LEU A 77 -10.47 -1.52 2.39
C LEU A 77 -11.45 -0.83 1.44
N SER A 78 -12.75 -0.86 1.74
CA SER A 78 -13.77 -0.13 1.00
C SER A 78 -13.49 1.36 0.97
N TYR A 79 -13.16 1.97 2.12
CA TYR A 79 -12.84 3.40 2.19
C TYR A 79 -11.62 3.79 1.33
N ILE A 80 -10.56 2.99 1.41
CA ILE A 80 -9.31 3.17 0.65
C ILE A 80 -9.52 3.09 -0.86
N VAL A 81 -10.52 2.33 -1.31
CA VAL A 81 -10.85 2.18 -2.73
C VAL A 81 -11.88 3.23 -3.19
N LEU A 82 -12.89 3.53 -2.35
CA LEU A 82 -13.94 4.51 -2.65
C LEU A 82 -13.38 5.91 -2.87
N LEU A 83 -12.48 6.37 -1.99
CA LEU A 83 -11.91 7.71 -2.09
C LEU A 83 -11.20 7.98 -3.44
N PRO A 84 -10.20 7.19 -3.86
CA PRO A 84 -9.50 7.45 -5.11
C PRO A 84 -10.40 7.25 -6.34
N ILE A 85 -11.43 6.39 -6.27
CA ILE A 85 -12.45 6.29 -7.32
C ILE A 85 -13.24 7.61 -7.43
N ILE A 86 -13.71 8.16 -6.32
CA ILE A 86 -14.47 9.42 -6.30
C ILE A 86 -13.60 10.57 -6.84
N ILE A 87 -12.35 10.67 -6.38
CA ILE A 87 -11.40 11.69 -6.85
C ILE A 87 -11.17 11.56 -8.35
N THR A 88 -11.01 10.34 -8.85
CA THR A 88 -10.85 10.07 -10.29
C THR A 88 -12.08 10.47 -11.08
N ALA A 89 -13.27 10.14 -10.59
CA ALA A 89 -14.53 10.51 -11.25
C ALA A 89 -14.68 12.03 -11.35
N ILE A 90 -14.36 12.76 -10.28
CA ILE A 90 -14.39 14.24 -10.27
C ILE A 90 -13.38 14.82 -11.25
N TYR A 91 -12.18 14.23 -11.34
CA TYR A 91 -11.11 14.79 -12.16
C TYR A 91 -11.20 14.39 -13.64
N LEU A 92 -11.98 13.36 -13.98
CA LEU A 92 -12.19 12.89 -15.35
C LEU A 92 -13.48 13.45 -15.98
N MET A 93 -14.43 13.92 -15.17
CA MET A 93 -15.66 14.62 -15.57
C MET A 93 -15.40 16.12 -15.77
#